data_AF-A0A447RG78-F1
#
_entry.id   AF-A0A447RG78-F1
#
_cell.length_a   1.000
_cell.length_b   1.000
_cell.length_c   1.000
_cell.angle_alpha   90.00
_cell.angle_beta   90.00
_cell.angle_gamma   90.00
#
_symmetry.space_group_name_H-M   'P 1'
#
loop_
_entity.id
_entity.type
_entity.pdbx_description
1 polymer ?
#
loop_
_entity_poly.entity_id
_entity_poly.type
_entity_poly.pdbx_seq_one_letter_code
_entity_poly.pdbx_strand_id
1 'polypeptide(L)'
;MRYKGTKTIAITPDYSEVAKLCDQWLAPKQGTDSALAMAMGHVILKAFHLDNPSDYFLNYCRTYTDMPMLVILEPRDNGSYTPGRMLRASDLLDALGESNNPEWKTVAYNSDGELVAPNGSIGFRWGEKGKWNLEQRADGKDVELKLSLLDIRDSVVSVGFPYFGGNENPHFRSVAQVTGDPSPATG
;
A
#
# COMPACT_ATOMS: atom_id res chain seq x y z
N MET A 1 22.01 23.79 -3.27
CA MET A 1 20.94 23.24 -4.13
C MET A 1 19.89 24.29 -4.49
N ARG A 2 19.46 25.19 -3.58
CA ARG A 2 18.48 26.27 -3.87
C ARG A 2 18.83 27.15 -5.08
N TYR A 3 20.10 27.50 -5.26
CA TYR A 3 20.58 28.25 -6.45
C TYR A 3 20.41 27.50 -7.79
N LYS A 4 19.98 26.24 -7.78
CA LYS A 4 19.65 25.43 -8.97
C LYS A 4 18.13 25.25 -9.17
N GLY A 5 17.30 26.09 -8.54
CA GLY A 5 15.83 26.07 -8.73
C GLY A 5 15.07 25.07 -7.84
N THR A 6 15.74 24.36 -6.94
CA THR A 6 15.10 23.44 -6.00
C THR A 6 14.34 24.21 -4.91
N LYS A 7 13.03 23.97 -4.82
CA LYS A 7 12.18 24.47 -3.72
C LYS A 7 12.41 23.66 -2.44
N THR A 8 12.42 24.32 -1.29
CA THR A 8 12.64 23.71 0.03
C THR A 8 11.52 24.07 1.01
N ILE A 9 11.10 23.10 1.81
CA ILE A 9 10.02 23.26 2.80
C ILE A 9 10.54 22.77 4.15
N ALA A 10 10.36 23.56 5.20
CA ALA A 10 10.64 23.18 6.58
C ALA A 10 9.35 22.68 7.25
N ILE A 11 9.41 21.53 7.92
CA ILE A 11 8.31 21.00 8.72
C ILE A 11 8.84 20.82 10.15
N THR A 12 8.58 21.80 11.01
CA THR A 12 9.04 21.82 12.41
C THR A 12 7.99 22.49 13.29
N PRO A 13 7.73 22.01 14.52
CA PRO A 13 6.71 22.58 15.41
C PRO A 13 7.04 24.01 15.85
N ASP A 14 8.32 24.35 15.92
CA ASP A 14 8.86 25.65 16.27
C ASP A 14 9.58 26.29 15.07
N TYR A 15 9.85 27.60 15.17
CA TYR A 15 10.60 28.33 14.15
C TYR A 15 12.11 28.08 14.27
N SER A 16 12.51 26.88 13.88
CA SER A 16 13.89 26.40 13.93
C SER A 16 14.81 27.15 12.95
N GLU A 17 16.12 26.98 13.10
CA GLU A 17 17.10 27.57 12.17
C GLU A 17 16.90 27.10 10.73
N VAL A 18 16.38 25.88 10.53
CA VAL A 18 16.05 25.34 9.21
C VAL A 18 14.95 26.14 8.53
N ALA A 19 13.94 26.60 9.28
CA ALA A 19 12.83 27.38 8.74
C ALA A 19 13.31 28.69 8.09
N LYS A 20 14.37 29.31 8.62
CA LYS A 20 14.99 30.52 8.05
C LYS A 20 15.59 30.30 6.66
N LEU A 21 15.93 29.06 6.33
CA LEU A 21 16.62 28.68 5.10
C LEU A 21 15.68 28.06 4.05
N CYS A 22 14.38 27.92 4.35
CA CYS A 22 13.39 27.31 3.49
C CYS A 22 12.47 28.34 2.81
N ASP A 23 11.85 27.94 1.70
CA ASP A 23 10.89 28.79 0.98
C ASP A 23 9.54 28.83 1.69
N GLN A 24 9.17 27.76 2.40
CA GLN A 24 7.94 27.67 3.20
C GLN A 24 8.21 26.93 4.50
N TRP A 25 7.47 27.30 5.56
CA TRP A 25 7.48 26.62 6.85
C TRP A 25 6.07 26.15 7.21
N LEU A 26 5.95 24.87 7.55
CA LEU A 26 4.76 24.25 8.12
C LEU A 26 5.05 23.88 9.57
N ALA A 27 4.13 24.24 10.46
CA ALA A 27 4.28 24.05 11.91
C ALA A 27 3.21 23.09 12.46
N PRO A 28 3.28 21.78 12.16
CA PRO A 28 2.38 20.81 12.78
C PRO A 28 2.67 20.71 14.28
N LYS A 29 1.65 20.29 15.06
CA LYS A 29 1.87 19.95 16.47
C LYS A 29 2.88 18.80 16.54
N GLN A 30 3.88 18.90 17.42
CA GLN A 30 4.93 17.89 17.51
C GLN A 30 4.35 16.49 17.74
N GLY A 31 4.77 15.50 16.96
CA GLY A 31 4.24 14.13 17.05
C GLY A 31 2.94 13.90 16.28
N THR A 32 2.46 14.89 15.51
CA THR A 32 1.30 14.76 14.60
C THR A 32 1.68 14.74 13.12
N ASP A 33 2.98 14.66 12.82
CA ASP A 33 3.54 14.69 11.46
C ASP A 33 3.01 13.56 10.58
N SER A 34 2.69 12.40 11.17
CA SER A 34 2.06 11.29 10.46
C SER A 34 0.67 11.63 9.92
N ALA A 35 -0.12 12.43 10.63
CA ALA A 35 -1.43 12.87 10.14
C ALA A 35 -1.29 13.78 8.91
N LEU A 36 -0.30 14.68 8.92
CA LEU A 36 0.05 15.50 7.76
C LEU A 36 0.52 14.62 6.58
N ALA A 37 1.40 13.66 6.83
CA ALA A 37 1.90 12.74 5.81
C ALA A 37 0.77 11.89 5.19
N MET A 38 -0.17 11.39 6.00
CA MET A 38 -1.33 10.63 5.51
C MET A 38 -2.25 11.49 4.65
N ALA A 39 -2.48 12.76 5.01
CA ALA A 39 -3.25 13.70 4.20
C ALA A 39 -2.56 14.02 2.87
N MET A 40 -1.23 14.22 2.88
CA MET A 40 -0.45 14.39 1.66
C MET A 40 -0.53 13.14 0.77
N GLY A 41 -0.36 11.95 1.35
CA GLY A 41 -0.49 10.67 0.65
C GLY A 41 -1.86 10.48 0.02
N HIS A 42 -2.93 10.86 0.71
CA HIS A 42 -4.29 10.83 0.18
C HIS A 42 -4.42 11.68 -1.11
N VAL A 43 -3.93 12.92 -1.08
CA VAL A 43 -3.96 13.79 -2.27
C VAL A 43 -3.11 13.21 -3.40
N ILE A 44 -1.94 12.66 -3.09
CA ILE A 44 -1.05 12.05 -4.09
C ILE A 44 -1.72 10.84 -4.77
N LEU A 45 -2.34 9.95 -3.99
CA LEU A 45 -3.07 8.80 -4.52
C LEU A 45 -4.27 9.25 -5.36
N LYS A 46 -5.07 10.18 -4.84
CA LYS A 46 -6.25 10.68 -5.54
C LYS A 46 -5.90 11.35 -6.87
N ALA A 47 -4.97 12.30 -6.85
CA ALA A 47 -4.63 13.09 -8.04
C ALA A 47 -3.81 12.29 -9.07
N PHE A 48 -2.83 11.50 -8.64
CA PHE A 48 -1.83 10.91 -9.55
C PHE A 48 -1.93 9.39 -9.73
N HIS A 49 -2.83 8.71 -9.01
CA HIS A 49 -3.07 7.27 -9.20
C HIS A 49 -4.51 6.97 -9.62
N LEU A 50 -5.47 7.88 -9.35
CA LEU A 50 -6.88 7.71 -9.70
C LEU A 50 -7.34 8.71 -10.77
N ASP A 51 -7.35 10.00 -10.47
CA ASP A 51 -8.00 11.00 -11.34
C ASP A 51 -7.19 11.30 -12.62
N ASN A 52 -5.86 11.38 -12.50
CA ASN A 52 -4.95 11.52 -13.62
C ASN A 52 -3.73 10.61 -13.41
N PRO A 53 -3.85 9.31 -13.73
CA PRO A 53 -2.84 8.32 -13.39
C PRO A 53 -1.50 8.62 -14.08
N SER A 54 -0.42 8.66 -13.29
CA SER A 54 0.94 8.84 -13.79
C SER A 54 1.58 7.50 -14.11
N ASP A 55 1.91 7.25 -15.38
CA ASP A 55 2.57 6.01 -15.81
C ASP A 55 3.84 5.71 -15.00
N TYR A 56 4.61 6.75 -14.67
CA TYR A 56 5.81 6.60 -13.86
C TYR A 56 5.50 6.09 -12.46
N PHE A 57 4.49 6.66 -11.78
CA PHE A 57 4.13 6.23 -10.42
C PHE A 57 3.47 4.85 -10.42
N LEU A 58 2.56 4.58 -11.37
CA LEU A 58 1.93 3.28 -11.48
C LEU A 58 2.95 2.17 -11.72
N ASN A 59 3.87 2.35 -12.68
CA ASN A 59 4.90 1.36 -12.97
C ASN A 59 5.88 1.19 -11.80
N TYR A 60 6.20 2.28 -11.09
CA TYR A 60 7.02 2.20 -9.89
C TYR A 60 6.35 1.36 -8.81
N CYS A 61 5.10 1.66 -8.46
CA CYS A 61 4.32 0.91 -7.47
C CYS A 61 4.16 -0.56 -7.88
N ARG A 62 3.87 -0.82 -9.16
CA ARG A 62 3.71 -2.18 -9.68
C ARG A 62 4.98 -3.02 -9.55
N THR A 63 6.14 -2.39 -9.77
CA THR A 63 7.42 -3.12 -9.88
C THR A 63 8.16 -3.22 -8.55
N TYR A 64 8.13 -2.16 -7.76
CA TYR A 64 9.05 -1.96 -6.63
C TYR A 64 8.37 -1.95 -5.26
N THR A 65 7.06 -2.20 -5.21
CA THR A 65 6.31 -2.28 -3.95
C THR A 65 5.51 -3.58 -3.88
N ASP A 66 5.00 -3.87 -2.70
CA ASP A 66 4.10 -4.99 -2.44
C ASP A 66 2.62 -4.66 -2.70
N MET A 67 2.30 -3.48 -3.25
CA MET A 67 0.93 -3.09 -3.61
C MET A 67 0.16 -4.12 -4.48
N PRO A 68 0.75 -4.79 -5.48
CA PRO A 68 0.01 -5.78 -6.28
C PRO A 68 -0.18 -7.13 -5.57
N MET A 69 0.41 -7.34 -4.39
CA MET A 69 0.36 -8.63 -3.69
C MET A 69 -0.97 -8.82 -2.97
N LEU A 70 -1.43 -10.06 -2.91
CA LEU A 70 -2.71 -10.43 -2.33
C LEU A 70 -2.63 -10.63 -0.82
N VAL A 71 -3.70 -10.21 -0.13
CA VAL A 71 -3.89 -10.36 1.32
C VAL A 71 -5.14 -11.20 1.57
N ILE A 72 -5.04 -12.15 2.50
CA ILE A 72 -6.17 -12.97 2.93
C ILE A 72 -7.04 -12.15 3.86
N LEU A 73 -8.35 -12.16 3.63
CA LEU A 73 -9.32 -11.52 4.51
C LEU A 73 -9.82 -12.52 5.56
N GLU A 74 -9.73 -12.13 6.83
CA GLU A 74 -10.18 -12.94 7.97
C GLU A 74 -11.58 -12.46 8.41
N PRO A 75 -12.57 -13.37 8.53
CA PRO A 75 -13.93 -13.00 8.92
C PRO A 75 -14.01 -12.59 10.39
N ARG A 76 -14.92 -11.66 10.70
CA ARG A 76 -15.29 -11.25 12.06
C ARG A 76 -16.74 -11.62 12.37
N ASP A 77 -17.05 -11.77 13.66
CA ASP A 77 -18.38 -12.13 14.15
C ASP A 77 -19.50 -11.15 13.74
N ASN A 78 -19.14 -9.89 13.47
CA ASN A 78 -20.07 -8.84 13.04
C ASN A 78 -20.33 -8.81 11.52
N GLY A 79 -19.88 -9.82 10.78
CA GLY A 79 -20.05 -9.94 9.32
C GLY A 79 -19.07 -9.08 8.48
N SER A 80 -18.15 -8.36 9.11
CA SER A 80 -17.04 -7.68 8.42
C SER A 80 -15.78 -8.56 8.35
N TYR A 81 -14.74 -8.06 7.69
CA TYR A 81 -13.45 -8.72 7.57
C TYR A 81 -12.31 -7.87 8.14
N THR A 82 -11.16 -8.51 8.37
CA THR A 82 -9.86 -7.87 8.60
C THR A 82 -8.81 -8.29 7.59
N PRO A 83 -7.83 -7.42 7.30
CA PRO A 83 -6.64 -7.86 6.60
C PRO A 83 -5.86 -8.82 7.51
N GLY A 84 -5.70 -10.07 7.07
CA GLY A 84 -4.84 -11.07 7.68
C GLY A 84 -3.43 -11.06 7.06
N ARG A 85 -2.85 -12.24 6.91
CA ARG A 85 -1.54 -12.40 6.25
C ARG A 85 -1.63 -12.30 4.71
N MET A 86 -0.48 -12.06 4.07
CA MET A 86 -0.35 -12.17 2.62
C MET A 86 -0.61 -13.61 2.15
N LEU A 87 -1.25 -13.75 0.99
CA LEU A 87 -1.46 -15.02 0.31
C LEU A 87 -0.10 -15.57 -0.15
N ARG A 88 0.13 -16.86 0.09
CA ARG A 88 1.36 -17.57 -0.26
C ARG A 88 1.09 -18.58 -1.36
N ALA A 89 2.13 -18.89 -2.15
CA ALA A 89 2.01 -19.91 -3.19
C ALA A 89 1.53 -21.25 -2.59
N SER A 90 1.99 -21.62 -1.39
CA SER A 90 1.56 -22.82 -0.66
C SER A 90 0.07 -22.89 -0.31
N ASP A 91 -0.66 -21.77 -0.36
CA ASP A 91 -2.09 -21.73 -0.07
C ASP A 91 -2.94 -22.17 -1.26
N LEU A 92 -2.34 -22.30 -2.44
CA LEU A 92 -3.01 -22.63 -3.69
C LEU A 92 -2.71 -24.07 -4.12
N LEU A 93 -3.58 -24.61 -4.98
CA LEU A 93 -3.39 -25.93 -5.55
C LEU A 93 -2.04 -25.99 -6.30
N ASP A 94 -1.34 -27.12 -6.14
CA ASP A 94 -0.01 -27.37 -6.71
C ASP A 94 1.05 -26.30 -6.38
N ALA A 95 0.80 -25.49 -5.35
CA ALA A 95 1.67 -24.40 -4.90
C ALA A 95 2.11 -23.42 -6.02
N LEU A 96 1.26 -23.21 -7.03
CA LEU A 96 1.60 -22.47 -8.26
C LEU A 96 2.85 -23.00 -8.98
N GLY A 97 3.14 -24.31 -8.87
CA GLY A 97 4.33 -24.94 -9.45
C GLY A 97 5.62 -24.69 -8.68
N GLU A 98 5.58 -23.97 -7.55
CA GLU A 98 6.75 -23.67 -6.74
C GLU A 98 7.01 -24.77 -5.71
N SER A 99 8.07 -25.56 -5.92
CA SER A 99 8.44 -26.69 -5.04
C SER A 99 9.37 -26.28 -3.88
N ASN A 100 10.15 -25.22 -4.06
CA ASN A 100 11.07 -24.70 -3.04
C ASN A 100 10.43 -23.52 -2.30
N ASN A 101 10.38 -23.60 -0.96
CA ASN A 101 9.84 -22.56 -0.05
C ASN A 101 8.52 -21.88 -0.51
N PRO A 102 7.49 -22.62 -0.94
CA PRO A 102 6.23 -22.04 -1.44
C PRO A 102 5.50 -21.17 -0.39
N GLU A 103 5.68 -21.45 0.89
CA GLU A 103 5.13 -20.68 2.01
C GLU A 103 5.77 -19.30 2.18
N TRP A 104 6.92 -19.06 1.52
CA TRP A 104 7.67 -17.81 1.54
C TRP A 104 7.54 -16.99 0.24
N LYS A 105 6.67 -17.41 -0.68
CA LYS A 105 6.45 -16.76 -1.98
C LYS A 105 5.08 -16.10 -2.01
N THR A 106 5.03 -14.78 -2.16
CA THR A 106 3.79 -13.99 -2.22
C THR A 106 3.14 -14.10 -3.60
N VAL A 107 1.82 -13.93 -3.67
CA VAL A 107 1.02 -14.12 -4.88
C VAL A 107 0.37 -12.80 -5.31
N ALA A 108 0.25 -12.60 -6.62
CA ALA A 108 -0.43 -11.46 -7.24
C ALA A 108 -1.27 -11.94 -8.45
N TYR A 109 -2.14 -11.07 -8.97
CA TYR A 109 -2.76 -11.28 -10.27
C TYR A 109 -1.90 -10.67 -11.38
N ASN A 110 -1.78 -11.35 -12.53
CA ASN A 110 -1.25 -10.74 -13.75
C ASN A 110 -2.35 -9.95 -14.51
N SER A 111 -1.97 -9.27 -15.59
CA SER A 111 -2.86 -8.50 -16.47
C SER A 111 -3.99 -9.33 -17.06
N ASP A 112 -3.75 -10.62 -17.27
CA ASP A 112 -4.68 -11.59 -17.86
C ASP A 112 -5.69 -12.16 -16.84
N GLY A 113 -5.53 -11.81 -15.55
CA GLY A 113 -6.42 -12.27 -14.48
C GLY A 113 -6.03 -13.63 -13.90
N GLU A 114 -4.80 -14.08 -14.11
CA GLU A 114 -4.26 -15.33 -13.56
C GLU A 114 -3.46 -15.06 -12.28
N LEU A 115 -3.51 -16.00 -11.33
CA LEU A 115 -2.69 -15.96 -10.13
C LEU A 115 -1.26 -16.40 -10.45
N VAL A 116 -0.29 -15.59 -10.04
CA VAL A 116 1.13 -15.84 -10.27
C VAL A 116 1.95 -15.57 -9.02
N ALA A 117 3.06 -16.31 -8.87
CA ALA A 117 4.09 -16.05 -7.87
C ALA A 117 5.25 -15.30 -8.57
N PRO A 118 5.29 -13.94 -8.53
CA PRO A 118 6.35 -13.19 -9.18
C PRO A 118 7.70 -13.41 -8.50
N ASN A 119 8.77 -13.28 -9.28
CA ASN A 119 10.15 -13.29 -8.81
C ASN A 119 10.37 -12.28 -7.65
N GLY A 120 11.43 -12.51 -6.88
CA GLY A 120 11.92 -11.54 -5.88
C GLY A 120 11.43 -11.72 -4.45
N SER A 121 10.34 -12.46 -4.23
CA SER A 121 9.92 -12.83 -2.87
C SER A 121 10.99 -13.65 -2.13
N ILE A 122 10.98 -13.60 -0.79
CA ILE A 122 12.08 -14.14 0.03
C ILE A 122 12.27 -15.66 -0.15
N GLY A 123 11.22 -16.40 -0.54
CA GLY A 123 11.31 -17.82 -0.86
C GLY A 123 12.21 -18.15 -2.06
N PHE A 124 12.45 -17.20 -2.98
CA PHE A 124 13.38 -17.39 -4.10
C PHE A 124 14.86 -17.18 -3.73
N ARG A 125 15.13 -16.67 -2.51
CA ARG A 125 16.49 -16.30 -2.08
C ARG A 125 17.34 -17.50 -1.67
N TRP A 126 16.72 -18.52 -1.10
CA TRP A 126 17.38 -19.67 -0.49
C TRP A 126 16.85 -20.97 -1.09
N GLY A 127 17.65 -22.03 -1.11
CA GLY A 127 17.26 -23.33 -1.68
C GLY A 127 17.26 -23.39 -3.23
N GLU A 128 17.24 -22.24 -3.90
CA GLU A 128 17.30 -22.12 -5.36
C GLU A 128 18.15 -20.89 -5.79
N LYS A 129 18.28 -20.66 -7.10
CA LYS A 129 19.06 -19.53 -7.66
C LYS A 129 18.40 -18.95 -8.91
N GLY A 130 18.68 -17.67 -9.19
CA GLY A 130 18.33 -17.00 -10.44
C GLY A 130 16.98 -16.26 -10.43
N LYS A 131 16.09 -16.53 -9.47
CA LYS A 131 14.76 -15.90 -9.37
C LYS A 131 14.64 -14.82 -8.27
N TRP A 132 15.66 -14.61 -7.44
CA TRP A 132 15.67 -13.53 -6.44
C TRP A 132 16.15 -12.21 -7.06
N ASN A 133 15.26 -11.58 -7.82
CA ASN A 133 15.46 -10.29 -8.49
C ASN A 133 14.10 -9.57 -8.63
N LEU A 134 14.11 -8.33 -9.12
CA LEU A 134 12.89 -7.53 -9.34
C LEU A 134 12.48 -7.49 -10.82
N GLU A 135 12.92 -8.48 -11.62
CA GLU A 135 12.39 -8.63 -12.98
C GLU A 135 10.89 -8.97 -12.87
N GLN A 136 10.08 -8.33 -13.71
CA GLN A 136 8.63 -8.57 -13.78
C GLN A 136 8.36 -9.91 -14.48
N ARG A 137 8.70 -11.00 -13.80
CA ARG A 137 8.63 -12.37 -14.32
C ARG A 137 8.02 -13.32 -13.30
N ALA A 138 7.29 -14.29 -13.81
CA ALA A 138 6.80 -15.45 -13.07
C ALA A 138 6.91 -16.68 -13.97
N ASP A 139 7.37 -17.81 -13.42
CA ASP A 139 7.57 -19.06 -14.17
C ASP A 139 8.35 -18.88 -15.50
N GLY A 140 9.38 -18.03 -15.47
CA GLY A 140 10.22 -17.76 -16.64
C GLY A 140 9.58 -16.91 -17.74
N LYS A 141 8.34 -16.44 -17.56
CA LYS A 141 7.63 -15.55 -18.50
C LYS A 141 7.58 -14.14 -17.96
N ASP A 142 7.54 -13.16 -18.85
CA ASP A 142 7.26 -11.77 -18.47
C ASP A 142 5.81 -11.65 -18.03
N VAL A 143 5.57 -10.90 -16.96
CA VAL A 143 4.23 -10.67 -16.40
C VAL A 143 4.05 -9.21 -16.04
N GLU A 144 2.85 -8.68 -16.23
CA GLU A 144 2.47 -7.37 -15.68
C GLU A 144 1.49 -7.60 -14.52
N LEU A 145 1.85 -7.19 -13.30
CA LEU A 145 1.00 -7.43 -12.12
C LEU A 145 -0.14 -6.41 -12.01
N LYS A 146 -1.36 -6.80 -11.64
CA LYS A 146 -2.46 -5.86 -11.36
C LYS A 146 -2.31 -5.20 -9.99
N LEU A 147 -2.51 -3.88 -9.94
CA LEU A 147 -2.47 -3.09 -8.69
C LEU A 147 -3.81 -3.07 -7.93
N SER A 148 -4.92 -3.32 -8.62
CA SER A 148 -6.26 -3.26 -8.06
C SER A 148 -7.12 -4.37 -8.63
N LEU A 149 -7.99 -4.92 -7.78
CA LEU A 149 -8.98 -5.92 -8.16
C LEU A 149 -10.34 -5.31 -8.49
N LEU A 150 -10.47 -3.98 -8.48
CA LEU A 150 -11.75 -3.29 -8.63
C LEU A 150 -12.54 -3.81 -9.84
N ASP A 151 -11.89 -3.97 -10.99
CA ASP A 151 -12.58 -4.35 -12.25
C ASP A 151 -12.76 -5.87 -12.44
N ILE A 152 -12.18 -6.69 -11.57
CA ILE A 152 -12.18 -8.16 -11.68
C ILE A 152 -12.68 -8.85 -10.39
N ARG A 153 -13.32 -8.11 -9.50
CA ARG A 153 -13.81 -8.61 -8.20
C ARG A 153 -15.08 -9.45 -8.36
N ASP A 154 -15.19 -10.52 -7.59
CA ASP A 154 -16.43 -11.31 -7.49
C ASP A 154 -17.51 -10.61 -6.64
N SER A 155 -17.09 -9.94 -5.57
CA SER A 155 -17.99 -9.25 -4.63
C SER A 155 -17.28 -8.10 -3.91
N VAL A 156 -18.06 -7.29 -3.20
CA VAL A 156 -17.56 -6.22 -2.32
C VAL A 156 -17.87 -6.60 -0.89
N VAL A 157 -16.86 -6.58 -0.04
CA VAL A 157 -16.98 -6.86 1.40
C VAL A 157 -16.45 -5.70 2.23
N SER A 158 -16.99 -5.51 3.43
CA SER A 158 -16.51 -4.48 4.35
C SER A 158 -15.28 -4.96 5.11
N VAL A 159 -14.17 -4.23 4.99
CA VAL A 159 -12.93 -4.50 5.73
C VAL A 159 -12.74 -3.41 6.78
N GLY A 160 -12.63 -3.82 8.06
CA GLY A 160 -12.45 -2.88 9.16
C GLY A 160 -10.99 -2.52 9.38
N PHE A 161 -10.70 -1.21 9.39
CA PHE A 161 -9.36 -0.67 9.70
C PHE A 161 -9.36 -0.02 11.09
N PRO A 162 -8.30 -0.24 11.89
CA PRO A 162 -8.18 0.43 13.18
C PRO A 162 -7.99 1.94 12.99
N TYR A 163 -8.68 2.73 13.79
CA TYR A 163 -8.57 4.18 13.78
C TYR A 163 -8.30 4.71 15.18
N PHE A 164 -7.17 5.38 15.35
CA PHE A 164 -6.70 5.90 16.64
C PHE A 164 -6.79 7.43 16.74
N GLY A 165 -7.16 8.12 15.66
CA GLY A 165 -7.25 9.59 15.61
C GLY A 165 -8.35 10.18 16.51
N GLY A 166 -9.29 9.36 16.95
CA GLY A 166 -10.36 9.75 17.86
C GLY A 166 -10.03 9.60 19.35
N ASN A 167 -8.88 9.01 19.70
CA ASN A 167 -8.51 8.83 21.10
C ASN A 167 -8.21 10.19 21.74
N GLU A 168 -8.94 10.52 22.80
CA GLU A 168 -8.77 11.79 23.51
C GLU A 168 -7.42 11.85 24.23
N ASN A 169 -6.80 13.03 24.21
CA ASN A 169 -5.58 13.31 24.95
C ASN A 169 -5.58 14.78 25.40
N PRO A 170 -5.18 15.09 26.65
CA PRO A 170 -5.14 16.47 27.14
C PRO A 170 -4.27 17.44 26.32
N HIS A 171 -3.31 16.92 25.56
CA HIS A 171 -2.30 17.71 24.84
C HIS A 171 -2.42 17.66 23.32
N PHE A 172 -3.38 16.88 22.79
CA PHE A 172 -3.58 16.67 21.36
C PHE A 172 -5.05 16.72 21.00
N ARG A 173 -5.36 17.29 19.83
CA ARG A 173 -6.72 17.28 19.30
C ARG A 173 -7.06 15.86 18.81
N SER A 174 -8.22 15.36 19.21
CA SER A 174 -8.82 14.17 18.64
C SER A 174 -9.86 14.54 17.58
N VAL A 175 -10.12 13.62 16.66
CA VAL A 175 -11.20 13.72 15.67
C VAL A 175 -12.25 12.68 16.04
N ALA A 176 -13.40 13.14 16.54
CA ALA A 176 -14.48 12.25 16.91
C ALA A 176 -14.91 11.39 15.71
N GLN A 177 -15.06 10.09 15.94
CA GLN A 177 -15.69 9.23 14.95
C GLN A 177 -17.20 9.47 14.99
N VAL A 178 -17.79 9.73 13.83
CA VAL A 178 -19.24 9.61 13.68
C VAL A 178 -19.55 8.11 13.69
N THR A 179 -20.11 7.60 14.79
CA THR A 179 -20.66 6.24 14.83
C THR A 179 -21.93 6.22 13.99
N GLY A 180 -21.78 6.05 12.69
CA GLY A 180 -22.88 5.88 11.73
C GLY A 180 -22.79 4.49 11.12
N ASP A 181 -23.92 3.76 11.17
CA ASP A 181 -24.17 2.56 10.39
C ASP A 181 -23.60 2.66 8.97
N PRO A 182 -23.15 1.55 8.36
CA PRO A 182 -22.73 1.55 6.97
C PRO A 182 -23.87 2.09 6.11
N SER A 183 -23.68 3.30 5.57
CA SER A 183 -24.58 3.89 4.59
C SER A 183 -24.73 2.89 3.45
N PRO A 184 -25.97 2.56 3.01
CA PRO A 184 -26.15 1.68 1.87
C PRO A 184 -25.46 2.34 0.67
N ALA A 185 -24.61 1.58 -0.01
CA ALA A 185 -24.01 2.00 -1.27
C ALA A 185 -25.15 2.37 -2.23
N THR A 186 -25.32 3.66 -2.50
CA THR A 186 -26.20 4.15 -3.55
C THR A 186 -25.53 3.94 -4.90
N GLY A 187 -26.15 3.08 -5.73
CA GLY A 187 -26.29 3.21 -7.19
C GLY A 187 -25.05 2.97 -8.03
#